data_AF-A0A453QVQ3-F1
#
_entry.id   AF-A0A453QVQ3-F1
#
_cell.length_a   1.000
_cell.length_b   1.000
_cell.length_c   1.000
_cell.angle_alpha   90.00
_cell.angle_beta   90.00
_cell.angle_gamma   90.00
#
_symmetry.space_group_name_H-M   'P 1'
#
loop_
_entity.id
_entity.type
_entity.pdbx_description
1 polymer ?
#
loop_
_entity_poly.entity_id
_entity_poly.type
_entity_poly.pdbx_seq_one_letter_code
_entity_poly.pdbx_strand_id
1 'polypeptide(L)'
;MWISWSDDNPGRRYKTCAKSRTGGCEMYVWHDDPIEDPFLKQLLIDLHDKVRHLERINSELRAATSVVAQHRSTQLELPPAPIDNLAVNQGLAM
;
A
#
# COMPACT_ATOMS: atom_id res chain seq x y z
N MET A 1 -10.49 -1.76 -22.15
CA MET A 1 -9.74 -3.04 -22.26
C MET A 1 -9.35 -3.42 -20.85
N TRP A 2 -9.46 -4.71 -20.49
CA TRP A 2 -9.11 -5.22 -19.16
C TRP A 2 -7.95 -6.20 -19.28
N ILE A 3 -7.23 -6.43 -18.19
CA ILE A 3 -6.11 -7.38 -18.10
C ILE A 3 -6.46 -8.41 -17.03
N SER A 4 -6.31 -9.69 -17.34
CA SER A 4 -6.35 -10.75 -16.33
C SER A 4 -4.98 -10.87 -15.67
N TRP A 5 -4.98 -11.07 -14.36
CA TRP A 5 -3.80 -11.43 -13.56
C TRP A 5 -4.04 -12.74 -12.81
N SER A 6 -4.96 -13.58 -13.31
CA SER A 6 -5.11 -14.95 -12.83
C SER A 6 -3.89 -15.78 -13.22
N ASP A 7 -3.56 -16.78 -12.41
CA ASP A 7 -2.48 -17.73 -12.67
C ASP A 7 -2.56 -18.33 -14.07
N ASP A 8 -3.76 -18.60 -14.59
CA ASP A 8 -3.91 -19.21 -15.91
C ASP A 8 -3.69 -18.28 -17.10
N ASN A 9 -3.90 -16.98 -16.91
CA ASN A 9 -3.90 -15.98 -17.99
C ASN A 9 -3.21 -14.68 -17.52
N PRO A 10 -1.96 -14.72 -17.05
CA PRO A 10 -1.30 -13.54 -16.52
C PRO A 10 -1.03 -12.54 -17.64
N GLY A 11 -1.37 -11.28 -17.41
CA GLY A 11 -1.18 -10.19 -18.37
C GLY A 11 -2.11 -10.25 -19.60
N ARG A 12 -2.97 -11.27 -19.73
CA ARG A 12 -3.79 -11.47 -20.94
C ARG A 12 -4.93 -10.47 -21.00
N ARG A 13 -5.05 -9.72 -22.10
CA ARG A 13 -6.12 -8.74 -22.25
C ARG A 13 -7.44 -9.37 -22.68
N TYR A 14 -8.53 -8.83 -22.17
CA TYR A 14 -9.88 -9.18 -22.59
C TYR A 14 -10.77 -7.94 -22.71
N LYS A 15 -11.83 -8.09 -23.50
CA LYS A 15 -12.90 -7.10 -23.64
C LYS A 15 -14.11 -7.59 -22.85
N THR A 16 -14.67 -6.70 -22.04
CA THR A 16 -15.95 -6.90 -21.37
C THR A 16 -16.69 -5.56 -21.29
N CYS A 17 -17.98 -5.62 -20.99
CA CYS A 17 -18.80 -4.44 -20.74
C CYS A 17 -18.25 -3.62 -19.57
N ALA A 18 -18.38 -2.29 -19.66
CA ALA A 18 -17.99 -1.40 -18.55
C ALA A 18 -18.76 -1.69 -17.25
N LYS A 19 -20.01 -2.15 -17.37
CA LYS A 19 -20.90 -2.50 -16.23
C LYS A 19 -20.90 -3.98 -15.85
N SER A 20 -19.95 -4.81 -16.33
CA SER A 20 -19.97 -6.25 -16.04
C SER A 20 -19.85 -6.56 -14.54
N ARG A 21 -19.10 -5.75 -13.79
CA ARG A 21 -18.92 -5.89 -12.34
C ARG A 21 -20.12 -5.46 -11.48
N THR A 22 -21.09 -4.78 -12.07
CA THR A 22 -22.28 -4.25 -11.37
C THR A 22 -23.57 -4.86 -11.91
N GLY A 23 -23.51 -6.08 -12.46
CA GLY A 23 -24.68 -6.82 -12.93
C GLY A 23 -25.24 -6.36 -14.28
N GLY A 24 -24.47 -5.64 -15.09
CA GLY A 24 -24.97 -5.09 -16.36
C GLY A 24 -25.11 -6.10 -17.49
N CYS A 25 -24.00 -6.72 -17.92
CA CYS A 25 -23.90 -7.52 -19.15
C CYS A 25 -22.79 -8.59 -19.01
N GLU A 26 -22.98 -9.76 -19.65
CA GLU A 26 -22.07 -10.92 -19.57
C GLU A 26 -21.06 -11.02 -20.74
N MET A 27 -20.99 -10.02 -21.62
CA MET A 27 -20.06 -10.04 -22.75
C MET A 27 -18.62 -10.20 -22.27
N TYR A 28 -17.95 -11.21 -22.83
CA TYR A 28 -16.56 -11.54 -22.55
C TYR A 28 -15.88 -12.10 -23.79
N VAL A 29 -14.74 -11.54 -24.17
CA VAL A 29 -13.90 -12.10 -25.23
C VAL A 29 -12.43 -11.80 -24.97
N TRP A 30 -11.58 -12.81 -25.13
CA TRP A 30 -10.13 -12.64 -25.09
C TRP A 30 -9.65 -11.78 -26.26
N HIS A 31 -8.73 -10.86 -25.99
CA HIS A 31 -8.11 -10.03 -27.02
C HIS A 31 -6.77 -10.58 -27.48
N ASP A 32 -5.96 -11.03 -26.53
CA ASP A 32 -4.67 -11.68 -26.81
C ASP A 32 -4.82 -13.20 -26.77
N ASP A 33 -3.90 -13.91 -27.41
CA ASP A 33 -3.74 -15.35 -27.26
C ASP A 33 -3.15 -15.70 -25.88
N PRO A 34 -3.33 -16.94 -25.38
CA PRO A 34 -2.71 -17.34 -24.12
C PRO A 34 -1.18 -17.39 -24.27
N ILE A 35 -0.48 -17.22 -23.14
CA ILE A 35 0.96 -17.46 -23.10
C ILE A 35 1.17 -18.96 -23.00
N GLU A 36 1.66 -19.55 -24.09
CA GLU A 36 1.92 -21.00 -24.18
C GLU A 36 3.20 -21.42 -23.46
N ASP A 37 4.18 -20.51 -23.34
CA ASP A 37 5.45 -20.79 -22.66
C ASP A 37 5.25 -20.76 -21.12
N PRO A 38 5.39 -21.90 -20.42
CA PRO A 38 5.21 -21.96 -18.97
C PRO A 38 6.20 -21.10 -18.20
N PHE A 39 7.44 -20.95 -18.70
CA PHE A 39 8.45 -20.11 -18.06
C PHE A 39 8.05 -18.64 -18.12
N LEU A 40 7.63 -18.16 -19.30
CA LEU A 40 7.18 -16.78 -19.45
C LEU A 40 5.94 -16.48 -18.61
N LYS A 41 5.00 -17.44 -18.54
CA LYS A 41 3.82 -17.37 -17.68
C LYS A 41 4.19 -17.20 -16.21
N GLN A 42 5.08 -18.06 -15.69
CA GLN A 42 5.54 -17.99 -14.31
C GLN A 42 6.33 -16.70 -14.02
N LEU A 43 7.24 -16.31 -14.91
CA LEU A 43 8.04 -15.10 -14.75
C LEU A 43 7.16 -13.85 -14.63
N LEU A 44 6.10 -13.74 -15.43
CA LEU A 44 5.18 -12.60 -15.36
C LEU A 44 4.39 -12.57 -14.04
N ILE A 45 3.97 -13.72 -13.53
CA ILE A 45 3.30 -13.83 -12.23
C ILE A 45 4.25 -13.38 -11.12
N ASP A 46 5.46 -13.94 -11.07
CA ASP A 46 6.45 -13.65 -10.04
C ASP A 46 6.81 -12.16 -9.99
N LEU A 47 7.00 -11.54 -11.16
CA LEU A 47 7.29 -10.11 -11.27
C LEU A 47 6.10 -9.26 -10.82
N HIS A 48 4.88 -9.59 -11.26
CA HIS A 48 3.67 -8.88 -10.85
C HIS A 48 3.48 -8.93 -9.33
N ASP A 49 3.66 -10.10 -8.72
CA ASP A 49 3.52 -10.29 -7.27
C ASP A 49 4.61 -9.56 -6.50
N LYS A 50 5.84 -9.56 -7.02
CA LYS A 50 6.93 -8.78 -6.43
C LYS A 50 6.65 -7.28 -6.45
N VAL A 51 6.17 -6.75 -7.59
CA VAL A 51 5.80 -5.32 -7.72
C VAL A 51 4.70 -4.97 -6.74
N ARG A 52 3.60 -5.73 -6.70
CA ARG A 52 2.48 -5.53 -5.76
C ARG A 52 2.94 -5.54 -4.30
N HIS A 53 3.81 -6.49 -3.95
CA HIS A 53 4.34 -6.60 -2.61
C HIS A 53 5.17 -5.37 -2.23
N LEU A 54 6.04 -4.90 -3.12
CA LEU A 54 6.87 -3.72 -2.91
C LEU A 54 6.02 -2.44 -2.83
N GLU A 55 5.01 -2.29 -3.69
CA GLU A 55 4.07 -1.17 -3.65
C GLU A 55 3.32 -1.10 -2.32
N ARG A 56 2.87 -2.25 -1.80
CA ARG A 56 2.22 -2.34 -0.49
C ARG A 56 3.16 -1.89 0.63
N ILE A 57 4.39 -2.43 0.69
CA ILE A 57 5.39 -2.04 1.70
C ILE A 57 5.69 -0.53 1.60
N ASN A 58 5.86 -0.01 0.40
CA ASN A 58 6.13 1.41 0.18
C ASN A 58 4.95 2.28 0.65
N SER A 59 3.71 1.86 0.40
CA SER A 59 2.51 2.54 0.89
C SER A 59 2.44 2.54 2.42
N GLU A 60 2.71 1.40 3.06
CA GLU A 60 2.74 1.27 4.53
C GLU A 60 3.83 2.16 5.14
N LEU A 61 5.04 2.15 4.55
CA LEU A 61 6.15 2.97 5.00
C LEU A 61 5.85 4.47 4.87
N ARG A 62 5.23 4.90 3.76
CA ARG A 62 4.81 6.30 3.57
C ARG A 62 3.77 6.73 4.59
N ALA A 63 2.79 5.88 4.88
CA ALA A 63 1.78 6.14 5.91
C ALA A 63 2.40 6.25 7.32
N ALA A 64 3.33 5.36 7.67
CA ALA A 64 4.03 5.45 8.95
C ALA A 64 4.89 6.72 9.05
N THR A 65 5.59 7.07 7.97
CA THR A 65 6.45 8.26 7.92
C THR A 65 5.65 9.56 8.05
N SER A 66 4.47 9.63 7.43
CA SER A 66 3.60 10.83 7.57
C SER A 66 3.10 11.01 9.00
N VAL A 67 2.75 9.92 9.70
CA VAL A 67 2.35 9.97 11.12
C VAL A 67 3.48 10.50 12.00
N VAL A 68 4.71 9.99 11.81
CA VAL A 68 5.88 10.46 12.57
C VAL A 68 6.17 11.94 12.29
N ALA A 69 6.11 12.36 11.03
CA ALA A 69 6.32 13.75 10.65
C ALA A 69 5.26 14.68 11.27
N GLN A 70 3.99 14.25 11.29
CA GLN A 70 2.91 15.00 11.91
C GLN A 70 3.10 15.10 13.43
N HIS A 71 3.37 13.98 14.11
CA HIS A 71 3.61 13.97 15.55
C HIS A 71 4.79 14.88 15.94
N ARG A 72 5.88 14.84 15.18
CA ARG A 72 7.03 15.73 15.40
C ARG A 72 6.65 17.21 15.27
N SER A 73 5.80 17.53 14.29
CA SER A 73 5.33 18.91 14.09
C SER A 73 4.46 19.38 15.26
N THR A 74 3.50 18.55 15.69
CA THR A 74 2.66 18.85 16.87
C THR A 74 3.47 18.97 18.15
N GLN A 75 4.52 18.16 18.33
CA GLN A 75 5.39 18.24 19.51
C GLN A 75 6.24 19.52 19.55
N LEU A 76 6.62 20.06 18.38
CA LEU A 76 7.33 21.34 18.28
C LEU A 76 6.42 22.55 18.53
N GLU A 77 5.10 22.39 18.40
CA GLU A 77 4.10 23.43 18.68
C GLU A 77 3.65 23.46 20.16
N LEU A 78 3.97 22.43 20.95
CA LEU A 78 3.67 22.41 22.39
C LEU A 78 4.52 23.45 23.13
N PRO A 79 3.92 24.30 24.00
CA PRO A 79 4.70 25.20 24.84
C PRO A 79 5.62 24.39 25.77
N PRO A 80 6.77 24.97 26.19
CA PRO A 80 7.67 24.30 27.12
C PRO A 80 6.92 23.93 28.40
N ALA A 81 7.25 22.75 28.95
CA ALA A 81 6.68 22.31 30.21
C ALA A 81 6.90 23.37 31.30
N PRO A 82 5.90 23.65 32.15
CA PRO A 82 6.07 24.58 33.27
C PRO A 82 7.25 24.14 34.12
N ILE A 83 8.21 25.04 34.34
CA ILE A 83 9.35 24.79 35.22
C ILE A 83 8.88 24.95 36.67
N ASP A 84 8.20 23.94 37.18
CA ASP A 84 7.96 23.78 38.61
C ASP A 84 8.50 22.40 38.99
N ASN A 85 9.71 22.36 39.59
CA ASN A 85 10.21 21.34 40.53
C ASN A 85 11.73 21.44 40.78
N LEU A 86 12.23 22.59 41.25
CA LEU A 86 13.61 22.74 41.75
C LEU A 86 13.71 23.22 43.21
N ALA A 87 12.59 23.28 43.95
CA ALA A 87 12.57 23.87 45.30
C ALA A 87 11.97 22.96 46.40
N VAL A 88 11.94 21.64 46.23
CA VAL A 88 11.49 20.71 47.29
C VAL A 88 12.57 19.67 47.55
N ASN A 89 13.76 20.09 48.00
CA ASN A 89 14.78 19.21 48.63
C ASN A 89 15.88 20.02 49.36
N GLN A 90 15.56 21.21 49.86
CA GLN A 90 16.45 21.96 50.76
C GLN A 90 15.67 22.37 52.02
N GLY A 91 15.52 21.45 52.97
CA GLY A 91 14.85 21.79 54.24
C GLY A 91 14.37 20.61 55.07
N LEU A 92 15.23 19.63 55.36
CA LEU A 92 15.05 18.75 56.54
C LEU A 92 16.43 18.36 57.07
N ALA A 93 17.08 19.36 57.68
CA ALA A 93 18.16 19.16 58.63
C ALA A 93 18.03 20.24 59.69
N MET A 94 17.31 19.91 60.77
CA MET A 94 17.55 20.30 62.17
C MET A 94 16.46 19.68 63.05
#